data_AF-A0A0L8IZW1-F1
#
_entry.id   AF-A0A0L8IZW1-F1
#
_cell.length_a   1.000
_cell.length_b   1.000
_cell.length_c   1.000
_cell.angle_alpha   90.00
_cell.angle_beta   90.00
_cell.angle_gamma   90.00
#
_symmetry.space_group_name_H-M   'P 1'
#
loop_
_entity.id
_entity.type
_entity.pdbx_description
1 polymer ?
#
loop_
_entity_poly.entity_id
_entity_poly.type
_entity_poly.pdbx_seq_one_letter_code
_entity_poly.pdbx_strand_id
1 'polypeptide(L)'
;MNKKFAAALSGGAVLVLALSGCSDDEGDKVGDWAKTFCDQAKPQIQKRADAHQIIISTAADSKPAEIQAADSKAFQDIADADRALAKAVEAAGAPPVENGEKVKQDAIKELNATAVAYEGLKKQVDALDPTNQQKFADGLQGVADGLTKIEKMDQNALSKLEEGQLGQAMAKQPGCQKPTASVPPKASASPNSGSGSSDGSGTGSDPSKKPSAKPSAKPSASKSEE
;
A
#
# COMPACT_ATOMS: atom_id res chain seq x y z
N MET A 1 50.04 42.39 -36.56
CA MET A 1 50.41 43.68 -35.94
C MET A 1 49.19 44.19 -35.15
N ASN A 2 49.28 44.12 -33.81
CA ASN A 2 48.66 44.96 -32.74
C ASN A 2 47.15 45.27 -32.82
N LYS A 3 46.34 45.11 -31.76
CA LYS A 3 46.56 45.57 -30.37
C LYS A 3 45.79 44.74 -29.33
N LYS A 4 46.38 44.64 -28.15
CA LYS A 4 45.84 44.10 -26.89
C LYS A 4 45.08 45.16 -26.08
N PHE A 5 44.47 44.67 -24.99
CA PHE A 5 43.88 45.33 -23.80
C PHE A 5 42.37 45.65 -23.94
N ALA A 6 41.48 45.35 -22.99
CA ALA A 6 41.65 45.09 -21.56
C ALA A 6 40.53 44.19 -21.02
N ALA A 7 40.85 43.45 -19.95
CA ALA A 7 39.88 42.83 -19.06
C ALA A 7 39.10 43.92 -18.31
N ALA A 8 37.77 43.77 -18.24
CA ALA A 8 36.90 44.50 -17.33
C ALA A 8 36.07 43.48 -16.55
N LEU A 9 36.51 43.19 -15.32
CA LEU A 9 35.67 42.60 -14.28
C LEU A 9 34.68 43.69 -13.83
N SER A 10 33.39 43.53 -14.06
CA SER A 10 32.32 43.98 -13.15
C SER A 10 30.93 43.70 -13.70
N GLY A 11 30.16 42.96 -12.90
CA GLY A 11 28.74 43.20 -12.61
C GLY A 11 27.77 43.24 -13.80
N GLY A 12 27.05 42.14 -14.00
CA GLY A 12 25.86 42.11 -14.82
C GLY A 12 25.15 40.79 -14.61
N ALA A 13 24.24 40.76 -13.65
CA ALA A 13 23.46 39.59 -13.27
C ALA A 13 22.88 38.89 -14.51
N VAL A 14 23.17 37.60 -14.65
CA VAL A 14 22.36 36.71 -15.48
C VAL A 14 21.01 36.64 -14.79
N LEU A 15 20.07 37.51 -15.19
CA LEU A 15 18.65 37.33 -14.95
C LEU A 15 18.25 36.07 -15.73
N VAL A 16 18.52 34.92 -15.12
CA VAL A 16 17.80 33.69 -15.42
C VAL A 16 16.34 34.03 -15.21
N LEU A 17 15.58 34.03 -16.30
CA LEU A 17 14.12 34.03 -16.27
C LEU A 17 13.67 32.75 -15.55
N ALA A 18 13.67 32.79 -14.22
CA ALA A 18 12.97 31.85 -13.37
C ALA A 18 11.47 32.10 -13.51
N LEU A 19 10.90 31.58 -14.60
CA LEU A 19 9.45 31.49 -14.81
C LEU A 19 8.86 30.35 -13.98
N SER A 20 8.94 30.47 -12.65
CA SER A 20 8.08 29.73 -11.73
C SER A 20 7.52 30.75 -10.74
N GLY A 21 6.28 31.15 -10.96
CA GLY A 21 5.58 32.20 -10.22
C GLY A 21 5.67 32.02 -8.72
N CYS A 22 6.40 32.94 -8.08
CA CYS A 22 6.25 33.32 -6.68
C CYS A 22 4.88 33.97 -6.49
N SER A 23 3.92 33.23 -5.94
CA SER A 23 3.09 33.78 -4.87
C SER A 23 3.71 33.30 -3.57
N ASP A 24 4.74 33.99 -3.05
CA ASP A 24 5.31 33.66 -1.72
C ASP A 24 4.20 33.62 -0.65
N ASP A 25 3.24 34.55 -0.72
CA ASP A 25 2.16 34.66 0.28
C ASP A 25 1.07 33.57 0.17
N GLU A 26 0.78 33.06 -1.04
CA GLU A 26 -0.22 31.99 -1.22
C GLU A 26 0.42 30.60 -1.10
N GLY A 27 1.65 30.42 -1.55
CA GLY A 27 2.42 29.20 -1.35
C GLY A 27 2.61 28.89 0.14
N ASP A 28 2.84 29.94 0.94
CA ASP A 28 2.92 29.82 2.40
C ASP A 28 1.57 29.44 3.01
N LYS A 29 0.45 30.03 2.57
CA LYS A 29 -0.89 29.68 3.08
C LYS A 29 -1.31 28.26 2.73
N VAL A 30 -1.05 27.79 1.50
CA VAL A 30 -1.32 26.41 1.10
C VAL A 30 -0.44 25.45 1.89
N GLY A 31 0.82 25.83 2.13
CA GLY A 31 1.75 25.11 3.00
C GLY A 31 1.26 24.99 4.45
N ASP A 32 0.78 26.08 5.04
CA ASP A 32 0.26 26.13 6.41
C ASP A 32 -1.03 25.32 6.57
N TRP A 33 -1.93 25.40 5.58
CA TRP A 33 -3.11 24.54 5.54
C TRP A 33 -2.72 23.08 5.46
N ALA A 34 -1.81 22.73 4.55
CA ALA A 34 -1.33 21.36 4.38
C ALA A 34 -0.68 20.85 5.67
N LYS A 35 0.12 21.68 6.35
CA LYS A 35 0.72 21.34 7.64
C LYS A 35 -0.36 21.04 8.69
N THR A 36 -1.35 21.91 8.82
CA THR A 36 -2.45 21.77 9.79
C THR A 36 -3.23 20.48 9.57
N PHE A 37 -3.56 20.17 8.32
CA PHE A 37 -4.20 18.91 7.96
C PHE A 37 -3.28 17.71 8.23
N CYS A 38 -2.05 17.73 7.71
CA CYS A 38 -1.12 16.61 7.78
C CYS A 38 -0.69 16.26 9.20
N ASP A 39 -0.55 17.24 10.10
CA ASP A 39 -0.24 17.00 11.50
C ASP A 39 -1.38 16.23 12.20
N GLN A 40 -2.64 16.49 11.84
CA GLN A 40 -3.81 15.76 12.32
C GLN A 40 -4.03 14.42 11.61
N ALA A 41 -3.70 14.35 10.32
CA ALA A 41 -3.89 13.18 9.48
C ALA A 41 -2.88 12.08 9.78
N LYS A 42 -1.65 12.43 10.17
CA LYS A 42 -0.53 11.49 10.43
C LYS A 42 -0.91 10.24 11.23
N PRO A 43 -1.53 10.33 12.43
CA PRO A 43 -1.90 9.12 13.18
C PRO A 43 -2.89 8.23 12.43
N GLN A 44 -3.79 8.82 11.63
CA GLN A 44 -4.81 8.07 10.88
C GLN A 44 -4.21 7.44 9.62
N ILE A 45 -3.29 8.13 8.96
CA ILE A 45 -2.50 7.60 7.85
C ILE A 45 -1.68 6.39 8.31
N GLN A 46 -1.04 6.47 9.49
CA GLN A 46 -0.35 5.33 10.10
C GLN A 46 -1.33 4.19 10.42
N LYS A 47 -2.48 4.50 11.04
CA LYS A 47 -3.50 3.50 11.38
C LYS A 47 -3.98 2.73 10.16
N ARG A 48 -4.22 3.41 9.02
CA ARG A 48 -4.57 2.77 7.75
C ARG A 48 -3.45 1.86 7.25
N ALA A 49 -2.20 2.32 7.26
CA ALA A 49 -1.06 1.52 6.81
C ALA A 49 -0.85 0.25 7.66
N ASP A 50 -1.01 0.36 8.98
CA ASP A 50 -0.93 -0.79 9.88
C ASP A 50 -2.09 -1.77 9.63
N ALA A 51 -3.31 -1.27 9.42
CA ALA A 51 -4.47 -2.09 9.07
C ALA A 51 -4.29 -2.82 7.73
N HIS A 52 -3.78 -2.15 6.69
CA HIS A 52 -3.45 -2.81 5.43
C HIS A 52 -2.38 -3.89 5.60
N GLN A 53 -1.37 -3.67 6.45
CA GLN A 53 -0.36 -4.68 6.71
C GLN A 53 -0.91 -5.85 7.54
N ILE A 54 -1.89 -5.63 8.43
CA ILE A 54 -2.59 -6.72 9.11
C ILE A 54 -3.28 -7.65 8.09
N ILE A 55 -3.98 -7.09 7.10
CA ILE A 55 -4.63 -7.86 6.02
C ILE A 55 -3.57 -8.67 5.25
N ILE A 56 -2.51 -8.01 4.76
CA ILE A 56 -1.45 -8.65 3.96
C ILE A 56 -0.76 -9.78 4.74
N SER A 57 -0.34 -9.51 5.97
CA SER A 57 0.40 -10.48 6.79
C SER A 57 -0.46 -11.66 7.26
N THR A 58 -1.78 -11.48 7.37
CA THR A 58 -2.70 -12.56 7.76
C THR A 58 -3.08 -13.43 6.56
N ALA A 59 -3.22 -12.85 5.36
CA ALA A 59 -3.65 -13.58 4.17
C ALA A 59 -2.69 -14.71 3.71
N ALA A 60 -1.39 -14.62 4.03
CA ALA A 60 -0.39 -15.53 3.47
C ALA A 60 -0.51 -17.00 3.94
N ASP A 61 -0.85 -17.26 5.21
CA ASP A 61 -0.77 -18.62 5.79
C ASP A 61 -1.75 -18.86 6.98
N SER A 62 -2.78 -18.02 7.14
CA SER A 62 -3.62 -18.05 8.35
C SER A 62 -4.90 -18.88 8.16
N LYS A 63 -5.46 -19.35 9.28
CA LYS A 63 -6.73 -20.08 9.26
C LYS A 63 -7.90 -19.15 8.92
N PRO A 64 -9.02 -19.63 8.36
CA PRO A 64 -10.18 -18.79 8.04
C PRO A 64 -10.66 -17.90 9.20
N ALA A 65 -10.70 -18.41 10.43
CA ALA A 65 -11.08 -17.62 11.60
C ALA A 65 -10.09 -16.48 11.92
N GLU A 66 -8.79 -16.70 11.67
CA GLU A 66 -7.76 -15.68 11.86
C GLU A 66 -7.86 -14.60 10.78
N ILE A 67 -8.07 -14.99 9.52
CA ILE A 67 -8.33 -14.08 8.40
C ILE A 67 -9.57 -13.23 8.68
N GLN A 68 -10.69 -13.86 9.06
CA GLN A 68 -11.93 -13.16 9.39
C GLN A 68 -11.74 -12.11 10.47
N ALA A 69 -11.09 -12.48 11.58
CA ALA A 69 -10.87 -11.57 12.69
C ALA A 69 -9.93 -10.40 12.32
N ALA A 70 -8.85 -10.69 11.58
CA ALA A 70 -7.89 -9.70 11.13
C ALA A 70 -8.51 -8.70 10.15
N ASP A 71 -9.20 -9.19 9.11
CA ASP A 71 -9.84 -8.36 8.09
C ASP A 71 -10.98 -7.53 8.71
N SER A 72 -11.79 -8.11 9.59
CA SER A 72 -12.84 -7.40 10.31
C SER A 72 -12.29 -6.23 11.14
N LYS A 73 -11.20 -6.49 11.88
CA LYS A 73 -10.51 -5.43 12.64
C LYS A 73 -9.92 -4.38 11.72
N ALA A 74 -9.23 -4.79 10.65
CA ALA A 74 -8.56 -3.88 9.74
C ALA A 74 -9.57 -2.97 9.02
N PHE A 75 -10.69 -3.50 8.54
CA PHE A 75 -11.74 -2.71 7.91
C PHE A 75 -12.39 -1.72 8.88
N GLN A 76 -12.60 -2.10 10.14
CA GLN A 76 -13.05 -1.14 11.16
C GLN A 76 -12.00 -0.05 11.39
N ASP A 77 -10.74 -0.42 11.53
CA ASP A 77 -9.65 0.51 11.79
C ASP A 77 -9.48 1.53 10.66
N ILE A 78 -9.61 1.09 9.40
CA ILE A 78 -9.58 1.96 8.22
C ILE A 78 -10.81 2.87 8.19
N ALA A 79 -12.02 2.33 8.41
CA ALA A 79 -13.24 3.14 8.44
C ALA A 79 -13.19 4.26 9.50
N ASP A 80 -12.71 3.94 10.70
CA ASP A 80 -12.53 4.93 11.77
C ASP A 80 -11.48 5.99 11.39
N ALA A 81 -10.39 5.55 10.74
CA ALA A 81 -9.33 6.45 10.29
C ALA A 81 -9.84 7.41 9.21
N ASP A 82 -10.63 6.93 8.24
CA ASP A 82 -11.21 7.77 7.19
C ASP A 82 -12.20 8.80 7.77
N ARG A 83 -13.01 8.43 8.77
CA ARG A 83 -13.85 9.39 9.52
C ARG A 83 -13.02 10.43 10.27
N ALA A 84 -11.91 10.01 10.86
CA ALA A 84 -11.01 10.93 11.56
C ALA A 84 -10.28 11.87 10.58
N LEU A 85 -9.92 11.38 9.39
CA LEU A 85 -9.39 12.22 8.31
C LEU A 85 -10.43 13.23 7.82
N ALA A 86 -11.71 12.84 7.69
CA ALA A 86 -12.77 13.76 7.32
C ALA A 86 -12.89 14.92 8.33
N LYS A 87 -12.82 14.59 9.63
CA LYS A 87 -12.79 15.60 10.71
C LYS A 87 -11.54 16.47 10.66
N ALA A 88 -10.39 15.92 10.28
CA ALA A 88 -9.16 16.70 10.12
C ALA A 88 -9.27 17.70 8.94
N VAL A 89 -9.90 17.31 7.83
CA VAL A 89 -10.21 18.23 6.72
C VAL A 89 -11.17 19.33 7.18
N GLU A 90 -12.22 18.96 7.91
CA GLU A 90 -13.18 19.92 8.47
C GLU A 90 -12.49 20.93 9.40
N ALA A 91 -11.62 20.45 10.30
CA ALA A 91 -10.89 21.27 11.25
C ALA A 91 -9.84 22.18 10.59
N ALA A 92 -9.19 21.72 9.51
CA ALA A 92 -8.25 22.54 8.74
C ALA A 92 -8.96 23.63 7.92
N GLY A 93 -10.25 23.50 7.66
CA GLY A 93 -11.03 24.44 6.85
C GLY A 93 -10.77 24.28 5.35
N ALA A 94 -11.22 25.25 4.56
CA ALA A 94 -11.04 25.20 3.11
C ALA A 94 -9.56 25.42 2.75
N PRO A 95 -8.94 24.56 1.92
CA PRO A 95 -7.60 24.82 1.41
C PRO A 95 -7.59 26.13 0.61
N PRO A 96 -6.54 26.97 0.73
CA PRO A 96 -6.45 28.26 0.05
C PRO A 96 -6.04 28.06 -1.42
N VAL A 97 -6.89 27.37 -2.17
CA VAL A 97 -6.78 27.13 -3.61
C VAL A 97 -8.09 27.51 -4.31
N GLU A 98 -8.07 27.58 -5.63
CA GLU A 98 -9.29 27.75 -6.41
C GLU A 98 -10.31 26.65 -6.06
N ASN A 99 -11.56 27.03 -5.81
CA ASN A 99 -12.64 26.13 -5.38
C ASN A 99 -12.37 25.40 -4.05
N GLY A 100 -11.53 25.94 -3.15
CA GLY A 100 -11.17 25.31 -1.88
C GLY A 100 -12.35 24.82 -1.03
N GLU A 101 -13.45 25.55 -0.98
CA GLU A 101 -14.66 25.11 -0.24
C GLU A 101 -15.27 23.84 -0.85
N LYS A 102 -15.27 23.73 -2.19
CA LYS A 102 -15.72 22.52 -2.90
C LYS A 102 -14.75 21.37 -2.63
N VAL A 103 -13.44 21.62 -2.67
CA VAL A 103 -12.41 20.62 -2.35
C VAL A 103 -12.61 20.06 -0.94
N LYS A 104 -12.84 20.94 0.05
CA LYS A 104 -13.15 20.55 1.43
C LYS A 104 -14.40 19.66 1.52
N GLN A 105 -15.50 20.08 0.90
CA GLN A 105 -16.76 19.33 0.96
C GLN A 105 -16.67 17.98 0.23
N ASP A 106 -16.07 17.96 -0.96
CA ASP A 106 -15.83 16.73 -1.72
C ASP A 106 -14.95 15.78 -0.90
N ALA A 107 -13.85 16.25 -0.30
CA ALA A 107 -12.97 15.42 0.53
C ALA A 107 -13.68 14.83 1.76
N ILE A 108 -14.45 15.65 2.51
CA ILE A 108 -15.24 15.17 3.66
C ILE A 108 -16.25 14.12 3.21
N LYS A 109 -16.94 14.36 2.08
CA LYS A 109 -17.94 13.43 1.56
C LYS A 109 -17.31 12.10 1.15
N GLU A 110 -16.24 12.13 0.38
CA GLU A 110 -15.57 10.92 -0.11
C GLU A 110 -14.97 10.12 1.05
N LEU A 111 -14.27 10.76 2.00
CA LEU A 111 -13.72 10.07 3.18
C LEU A 111 -14.81 9.37 4.01
N ASN A 112 -15.96 10.03 4.22
CA ASN A 112 -17.08 9.40 4.91
C ASN A 112 -17.73 8.27 4.09
N ALA A 113 -17.81 8.40 2.76
CA ALA A 113 -18.32 7.36 1.89
C ALA A 113 -17.40 6.12 1.89
N THR A 114 -16.08 6.33 1.82
CA THR A 114 -15.08 5.27 1.94
C THR A 114 -15.17 4.58 3.30
N ALA A 115 -15.33 5.33 4.40
CA ALA A 115 -15.56 4.73 5.72
C ALA A 115 -16.78 3.80 5.75
N VAL A 116 -17.90 4.23 5.19
CA VAL A 116 -19.12 3.40 5.09
C VAL A 116 -18.89 2.16 4.23
N ALA A 117 -18.10 2.28 3.15
CA ALA A 117 -17.78 1.14 2.30
C ALA A 117 -16.93 0.09 3.05
N TYR A 118 -15.93 0.51 3.83
CA TYR A 118 -15.16 -0.39 4.70
C TYR A 118 -16.00 -1.01 5.81
N GLU A 119 -16.93 -0.27 6.44
CA GLU A 119 -17.91 -0.86 7.37
C GLU A 119 -18.79 -1.93 6.68
N GLY A 120 -19.09 -1.74 5.40
CA GLY A 120 -19.76 -2.74 4.56
C GLY A 120 -18.92 -4.00 4.37
N LEU A 121 -17.64 -3.84 4.02
CA LEU A 121 -16.70 -4.96 3.89
C LEU A 121 -16.51 -5.72 5.20
N LYS A 122 -16.41 -5.00 6.33
CA LYS A 122 -16.38 -5.59 7.66
C LYS A 122 -17.57 -6.53 7.87
N LYS A 123 -18.79 -6.06 7.58
CA LYS A 123 -20.01 -6.88 7.71
C LYS A 123 -19.99 -8.11 6.81
N GLN A 124 -19.46 -7.98 5.58
CA GLN A 124 -19.32 -9.11 4.67
C GLN A 124 -18.34 -10.16 5.22
N VAL A 125 -17.19 -9.74 5.72
CA VAL A 125 -16.21 -10.62 6.36
C VAL A 125 -16.77 -11.29 7.62
N ASP A 126 -17.43 -10.52 8.48
CA ASP A 126 -18.06 -11.04 9.71
C ASP A 126 -19.11 -12.13 9.43
N ALA A 127 -19.75 -12.07 8.25
CA ALA A 127 -20.77 -13.03 7.83
C ALA A 127 -20.20 -14.30 7.17
N LEU A 128 -18.90 -14.35 6.89
CA LEU A 128 -18.26 -15.54 6.35
C LEU A 128 -18.29 -16.69 7.36
N ASP A 129 -18.33 -17.92 6.88
CA ASP A 129 -18.29 -19.12 7.72
C ASP A 129 -16.85 -19.65 7.81
N PRO A 130 -16.12 -19.39 8.91
CA PRO A 130 -14.72 -19.84 9.04
C PRO A 130 -14.59 -21.36 9.24
N THR A 131 -15.69 -22.08 9.44
CA THR A 131 -15.70 -23.54 9.61
C THR A 131 -15.84 -24.28 8.29
N ASN A 132 -16.28 -23.58 7.23
CA ASN A 132 -16.42 -24.12 5.89
C ASN A 132 -15.43 -23.44 4.93
N GLN A 133 -14.27 -24.07 4.74
CA GLN A 133 -13.18 -23.47 3.98
C GLN A 133 -13.57 -23.08 2.54
N GLN A 134 -14.38 -23.91 1.86
CA GLN A 134 -14.80 -23.60 0.49
C GLN A 134 -15.72 -22.37 0.47
N LYS A 135 -16.75 -22.34 1.33
CA LYS A 135 -17.65 -21.18 1.42
C LYS A 135 -16.94 -19.91 1.87
N PHE A 136 -15.96 -20.05 2.77
CA PHE A 136 -15.13 -18.94 3.20
C PHE A 136 -14.36 -18.34 2.02
N ALA A 137 -13.66 -19.18 1.26
CA ALA A 137 -12.91 -18.77 0.08
C ALA A 137 -13.81 -18.13 -0.99
N ASP A 138 -14.97 -18.73 -1.26
CA ASP A 138 -15.94 -18.18 -2.22
C ASP A 138 -16.47 -16.80 -1.77
N GLY A 139 -16.73 -16.63 -0.46
CA GLY A 139 -17.20 -15.37 0.08
C GLY A 139 -16.14 -14.26 0.10
N LEU A 140 -14.84 -14.61 0.19
CA LEU A 140 -13.75 -13.64 0.06
C LEU A 140 -13.72 -12.96 -1.33
N GLN A 141 -14.25 -13.59 -2.37
CA GLN A 141 -14.39 -12.96 -3.68
C GLN A 141 -15.27 -11.70 -3.60
N GLY A 142 -16.38 -11.75 -2.85
CA GLY A 142 -17.25 -10.59 -2.66
C GLY A 142 -16.58 -9.45 -1.89
N VAL A 143 -15.70 -9.79 -0.94
CA VAL A 143 -14.87 -8.83 -0.20
C VAL A 143 -13.86 -8.18 -1.16
N ALA A 144 -13.22 -8.96 -2.03
CA ALA A 144 -12.28 -8.47 -3.04
C ALA A 144 -12.96 -7.53 -4.07
N ASP A 145 -14.18 -7.86 -4.49
CA ASP A 145 -14.98 -6.99 -5.37
C ASP A 145 -15.32 -5.66 -4.70
N GLY A 146 -15.67 -5.69 -3.40
CA GLY A 146 -15.91 -4.49 -2.62
C GLY A 146 -14.64 -3.64 -2.43
N LEU A 147 -13.47 -4.26 -2.20
CA LEU A 147 -12.19 -3.57 -2.17
C LEU A 147 -11.85 -2.91 -3.51
N THR A 148 -12.10 -3.60 -4.63
CA THR A 148 -11.93 -3.05 -5.98
C THR A 148 -12.82 -1.82 -6.21
N LYS A 149 -14.03 -1.81 -5.64
CA LYS A 149 -14.92 -0.65 -5.68
C LYS A 149 -14.36 0.52 -4.87
N ILE A 150 -13.84 0.25 -3.68
CA ILE A 150 -13.21 1.27 -2.83
C ILE A 150 -11.99 1.87 -3.52
N GLU A 151 -11.12 1.04 -4.13
CA GLU A 151 -9.97 1.53 -4.87
C GLU A 151 -10.38 2.54 -5.96
N LYS A 152 -11.44 2.26 -6.71
CA LYS A 152 -11.97 3.21 -7.70
C LYS A 152 -12.50 4.50 -7.08
N MET A 153 -13.12 4.44 -5.91
CA MET A 153 -13.57 5.63 -5.18
C MET A 153 -12.37 6.47 -4.74
N ASP A 154 -11.35 5.82 -4.15
CA ASP A 154 -10.14 6.47 -3.67
C ASP A 154 -9.37 7.15 -4.80
N GLN A 155 -9.19 6.50 -5.96
CA GLN A 155 -8.52 7.12 -7.13
C GLN A 155 -9.24 8.39 -7.63
N ASN A 156 -10.57 8.38 -7.64
CA ASN A 156 -11.37 9.54 -8.04
C ASN A 156 -11.29 10.68 -7.01
N ALA A 157 -11.13 10.35 -5.72
CA ALA A 157 -11.00 11.33 -4.65
C ALA A 157 -9.58 11.92 -4.58
N LEU A 158 -8.56 11.07 -4.66
CA LEU A 158 -7.14 11.42 -4.56
C LEU A 158 -6.69 12.30 -5.73
N SER A 159 -7.11 12.01 -6.96
CA SER A 159 -6.74 12.82 -8.14
C SER A 159 -6.98 14.31 -7.91
N LYS A 160 -8.13 14.69 -7.34
CA LYS A 160 -8.46 16.10 -7.03
C LYS A 160 -7.63 16.73 -5.91
N LEU A 161 -7.23 15.93 -4.92
CA LEU A 161 -6.42 16.39 -3.79
C LEU A 161 -4.93 16.51 -4.17
N GLU A 162 -4.48 15.66 -5.07
CA GLU A 162 -3.10 15.62 -5.57
C GLU A 162 -2.84 16.61 -6.70
N GLU A 163 -3.88 17.28 -7.21
CA GLU A 163 -3.78 18.28 -8.25
C GLU A 163 -3.05 19.55 -7.80
N GLY A 164 -2.16 20.03 -8.69
CA GLY A 164 -1.54 21.34 -8.59
C GLY A 164 -0.73 21.58 -7.31
N GLN A 165 -0.86 22.80 -6.78
CA GLN A 165 -0.09 23.26 -5.62
C GLN A 165 -0.51 22.59 -4.30
N LEU A 166 -1.78 22.17 -4.17
CA LEU A 166 -2.29 21.54 -2.97
C LEU A 166 -1.62 20.17 -2.74
N GLY A 167 -1.60 19.34 -3.79
CA GLY A 167 -0.92 18.05 -3.76
C GLY A 167 0.56 18.18 -3.44
N GLN A 168 1.25 19.13 -4.08
CA GLN A 168 2.67 19.40 -3.81
C GLN A 168 2.93 19.86 -2.37
N ALA A 169 2.06 20.69 -1.80
CA ALA A 169 2.18 21.14 -0.43
C ALA A 169 2.00 19.99 0.56
N MET A 170 0.96 19.16 0.39
CA MET A 170 0.75 17.98 1.22
C MET A 170 1.90 16.97 1.10
N ALA A 171 2.41 16.74 -0.11
CA ALA A 171 3.54 15.86 -0.36
C ALA A 171 4.88 16.36 0.21
N LYS A 172 4.98 17.61 0.66
CA LYS A 172 6.15 18.13 1.38
C LYS A 172 6.02 17.99 2.91
N GLN A 173 4.81 17.78 3.42
CA GLN A 173 4.58 17.71 4.85
C GLN A 173 4.96 16.33 5.41
N PRO A 174 5.77 16.27 6.49
CA PRO A 174 6.13 15.01 7.14
C PRO A 174 4.92 14.17 7.60
N GLY A 175 3.83 14.83 7.99
CA GLY A 175 2.61 14.17 8.47
C GLY A 175 1.80 13.44 7.39
N CYS A 176 1.96 13.82 6.12
CA CYS A 176 1.30 13.18 4.99
C CYS A 176 2.23 12.27 4.17
N GLN A 177 3.49 12.10 4.59
CA GLN A 177 4.38 11.14 3.94
C GLN A 177 3.87 9.71 4.11
N LYS A 178 4.18 8.86 3.13
CA LYS A 178 3.86 7.44 3.20
C LYS A 178 4.52 6.83 4.46
N PRO A 179 3.72 6.31 5.41
CA PRO A 179 4.26 5.68 6.60
C PRO A 179 4.87 4.33 6.25
N THR A 180 5.84 3.92 7.06
CA THR A 180 6.22 2.50 7.15
C THR A 180 5.25 1.83 8.12
N ALA A 181 4.65 0.71 7.71
CA ALA A 181 3.78 -0.05 8.60
C ALA A 181 4.59 -0.52 9.82
N SER A 182 4.02 -0.34 11.01
CA SER A 182 4.64 -0.68 12.29
C SER A 182 4.50 -2.17 12.62
N VAL A 183 3.59 -2.86 11.93
CA VAL A 183 3.41 -4.31 12.04
C VAL A 183 4.43 -4.99 11.10
N PRO A 184 5.37 -5.80 11.61
CA PRO A 184 6.32 -6.50 10.74
C PRO A 184 5.57 -7.51 9.87
N PRO A 185 5.95 -7.68 8.59
CA PRO A 185 5.39 -8.76 7.78
C PRO A 185 5.69 -10.10 8.46
N LYS A 186 4.68 -10.96 8.56
CA LYS A 186 4.90 -12.35 8.98
C LYS A 186 5.87 -12.96 7.98
N ALA A 187 7.05 -13.38 8.45
CA ALA A 187 8.05 -13.98 7.58
C ALA A 187 7.44 -15.22 6.91
N SER A 188 7.14 -15.13 5.61
CA SER A 188 6.95 -16.32 4.79
C SER A 188 8.19 -17.17 4.96
N ALA A 189 8.01 -18.45 5.33
CA ALA A 189 9.12 -19.38 5.38
C ALA A 189 9.81 -19.38 4.00
N SER A 190 11.02 -18.82 3.92
CA SER A 190 11.84 -18.93 2.72
C SER A 190 12.06 -20.42 2.41
N PRO A 191 11.93 -20.86 1.15
CA PRO A 191 12.44 -22.16 0.77
C PRO A 191 13.95 -22.16 0.99
N ASN A 192 14.40 -23.13 1.80
CA ASN A 192 15.78 -23.40 2.11
C ASN A 192 16.60 -23.60 0.81
N SER A 193 17.19 -22.53 0.28
CA SER A 193 18.17 -22.62 -0.80
C SER A 193 19.51 -23.00 -0.23
N GLY A 194 19.95 -24.21 -0.57
CA GLY A 194 21.35 -24.48 -0.87
C GLY A 194 22.26 -24.67 0.34
N SER A 195 22.44 -25.95 0.69
CA SER A 195 23.58 -26.49 1.40
C SER A 195 24.90 -25.84 0.94
N GLY A 196 25.48 -24.99 1.78
CA GLY A 196 26.88 -24.61 1.73
C GLY A 196 27.67 -25.53 2.64
N SER A 197 28.34 -26.52 2.08
CA SER A 197 29.43 -27.22 2.76
C SER A 197 30.54 -27.43 1.75
N SER A 198 31.58 -26.61 1.90
CA SER A 198 32.85 -26.73 1.21
C SER A 198 33.73 -27.75 1.93
N ASP A 199 34.35 -28.60 1.11
CA ASP A 199 35.65 -29.27 1.23
C ASP A 199 36.04 -30.02 2.51
N GLY A 200 36.18 -31.33 2.34
CA GLY A 200 37.04 -32.21 3.11
C GLY A 200 37.52 -33.37 2.23
N SER A 201 38.77 -33.27 1.76
CA SER A 201 39.48 -34.25 0.92
C SER A 201 39.60 -35.64 1.57
N GLY A 202 39.60 -36.70 0.74
CA GLY A 202 39.97 -38.05 1.18
C GLY A 202 39.75 -39.16 0.15
N THR A 203 40.66 -39.23 -0.83
CA THR A 203 41.17 -40.45 -1.54
C THR A 203 40.38 -41.76 -1.52
N GLY A 204 40.17 -42.34 -2.72
CA GLY A 204 40.36 -43.79 -2.93
C GLY A 204 39.37 -44.52 -3.85
N SER A 205 39.81 -44.77 -5.09
CA SER A 205 39.63 -46.01 -5.87
C SER A 205 38.29 -46.31 -6.59
N ASP A 206 38.34 -46.22 -7.94
CA ASP A 206 37.60 -47.05 -8.93
C ASP A 206 37.96 -48.56 -8.73
N PRO A 207 37.25 -49.61 -9.24
CA PRO A 207 36.44 -49.59 -10.47
C PRO A 207 35.18 -50.49 -10.57
N SER A 208 34.39 -50.23 -11.63
CA SER A 208 33.67 -51.20 -12.50
C SER A 208 32.78 -52.31 -11.89
N LYS A 209 31.46 -52.28 -12.20
CA LYS A 209 30.69 -53.41 -12.82
C LYS A 209 29.17 -53.13 -12.94
N LYS A 210 28.65 -53.18 -14.17
CA LYS A 210 27.34 -53.79 -14.52
C LYS A 210 27.53 -55.34 -14.49
N PRO A 211 26.51 -56.25 -14.47
CA PRO A 211 25.15 -56.08 -14.98
C PRO A 211 23.99 -56.85 -14.25
N SER A 212 22.76 -56.63 -14.76
CA SER A 212 21.63 -57.57 -14.90
C SER A 212 21.00 -58.30 -13.70
N ALA A 213 19.69 -58.09 -13.49
CA ALA A 213 18.66 -59.16 -13.54
C ALA A 213 17.22 -58.61 -13.35
N LYS A 214 16.38 -58.77 -14.37
CA LYS A 214 14.93 -59.07 -14.29
C LYS A 214 14.80 -60.62 -14.39
N PRO A 215 13.68 -61.33 -14.12
CA PRO A 215 12.28 -60.92 -14.39
C PRO A 215 11.18 -61.46 -13.43
N SER A 216 9.91 -61.20 -13.81
CA SER A 216 8.67 -61.97 -13.53
C SER A 216 7.97 -61.72 -12.18
N ALA A 217 6.64 -61.59 -12.03
CA ALA A 217 5.50 -61.82 -12.92
C ALA A 217 4.26 -60.97 -12.50
N LYS A 218 3.39 -60.70 -13.49
CA LYS A 218 1.99 -60.20 -13.44
C LYS A 218 1.03 -61.38 -13.06
N PRO A 219 -0.32 -61.23 -13.10
CA PRO A 219 -1.25 -60.19 -12.63
C PRO A 219 -2.45 -60.82 -11.85
N SER A 220 -3.38 -60.02 -11.33
CA SER A 220 -4.79 -60.44 -11.29
C SER A 220 -5.72 -59.23 -11.37
N ALA A 221 -6.58 -59.28 -12.39
CA ALA A 221 -7.72 -58.40 -12.57
C ALA A 221 -8.93 -59.00 -11.85
N SER A 222 -9.85 -58.16 -11.42
CA SER A 222 -11.28 -58.48 -11.49
C SER A 222 -12.07 -57.21 -11.72
N LYS A 223 -12.90 -57.33 -12.75
CA LYS A 223 -13.89 -56.42 -13.29
C LYS A 223 -15.26 -57.00 -12.94
N SER A 224 -16.27 -56.14 -12.73
CA SER A 224 -17.71 -56.25 -13.04
C SER A 224 -18.41 -55.11 -12.29
N GLU A 225 -18.86 -54.01 -12.90
CA GLU A 225 -20.11 -53.82 -13.69
C GLU A 225 -21.36 -54.36 -12.97
N GLU A 226 -22.21 -53.46 -12.47
CA GLU A 226 -23.49 -53.06 -13.12
C GLU A 226 -23.77 -51.58 -12.81
#